data_AF-A0A5J4QWI9-F1
#
_entry.id   AF-A0A5J4QWI9-F1
#
_cell.length_a   1.000
_cell.length_b   1.000
_cell.length_c   1.000
_cell.angle_alpha   90.00
_cell.angle_beta   90.00
_cell.angle_gamma   90.00
#
_symmetry.space_group_name_H-M   'P 1'
#
loop_
_entity.id
_entity.type
_entity.pdbx_description
1 polymer ?
#
loop_
_entity_poly.entity_id
_entity_poly.type
_entity_poly.pdbx_seq_one_letter_code
_entity_poly.pdbx_strand_id
1 'polypeptide(L)'
;EFIKRLENNYCTDLNRYRFDKSQCAQCPFNTNCYSLFPDEKKDGKCLNMNCLTERNRQFLVESCKNIIVEHPDIDICKSTYNSGYEEVYVELSEQGFTVDETSIRSFPDTPKTPDRKEFEDDTEYETAKDEYYSEMADFHSNMDNIEQMFSEGKAKRIVTFRDNAPAIGYVYLTTNSETTGKAEETATPAEKLEKQDRRNKEIAVENIVDDTWKYIRETDIPQSDFTEFEDKLLYFVMLEDLKSEHFTLFLENPQNKWHLTEDDRIAIINNLTEEQKALIRRDFIALFGSKSYSFSFSINFSFSVLFCKAPESIASFTI
;
A
#
# COMPACT_ATOMS: atom_id res chain seq x y z
N GLU A 1 -13.18 -20.01 6.22
CA GLU A 1 -13.47 -18.55 6.28
C GLU A 1 -12.28 -17.70 5.88
N PHE A 2 -11.07 -17.97 6.42
CA PHE A 2 -9.82 -17.33 6.02
C PHE A 2 -9.53 -17.40 4.51
N ILE A 3 -9.62 -18.58 3.87
CA ILE A 3 -9.39 -18.74 2.42
C ILE A 3 -10.42 -17.97 1.58
N LYS A 4 -11.70 -17.99 1.93
CA LYS A 4 -12.73 -17.17 1.26
C LYS A 4 -12.47 -15.67 1.41
N ARG A 5 -11.96 -15.22 2.56
CA ARG A 5 -11.54 -13.82 2.77
C ARG A 5 -10.26 -13.49 1.99
N LEU A 6 -9.33 -14.44 1.88
CA LEU A 6 -8.13 -14.38 1.02
C LEU A 6 -8.57 -14.17 -0.45
N GLU A 7 -9.37 -15.07 -0.99
CA GLU A 7 -9.87 -15.06 -2.37
C GLU A 7 -10.74 -13.82 -2.70
N ASN A 8 -11.38 -13.23 -1.70
CA ASN A 8 -12.17 -12.00 -1.84
C ASN A 8 -11.37 -10.71 -1.63
N ASN A 9 -10.13 -10.79 -1.14
CA ASN A 9 -9.31 -9.62 -0.85
C ASN A 9 -8.06 -9.53 -1.73
N TYR A 10 -7.40 -10.64 -2.10
CA TYR A 10 -6.24 -10.70 -3.02
C TYR A 10 -6.67 -10.75 -4.51
N CYS A 11 -7.64 -9.91 -4.86
CA CYS A 11 -8.64 -10.02 -5.94
C CYS A 11 -8.23 -10.03 -7.43
N THR A 12 -9.04 -10.77 -8.18
CA THR A 12 -9.40 -10.53 -9.59
C THR A 12 -10.87 -10.12 -9.79
N ASP A 13 -11.51 -9.64 -8.73
CA ASP A 13 -12.89 -9.18 -8.76
C ASP A 13 -13.06 -8.02 -9.74
N LEU A 14 -13.84 -8.26 -10.79
CA LEU A 14 -14.08 -7.32 -11.86
C LEU A 14 -14.76 -6.05 -11.34
N ASN A 15 -15.53 -6.09 -10.24
CA ASN A 15 -16.19 -4.91 -9.66
C ASN A 15 -15.20 -3.83 -9.20
N ARG A 16 -13.93 -4.19 -8.94
CA ARG A 16 -12.88 -3.23 -8.55
C ARG A 16 -12.27 -2.48 -9.73
N TYR A 17 -12.62 -2.85 -10.95
CA TYR A 17 -12.10 -2.26 -12.18
C TYR A 17 -13.19 -1.51 -12.94
N ARG A 18 -12.81 -0.43 -13.63
CA ARG A 18 -13.76 0.47 -14.31
C ARG A 18 -13.71 0.41 -15.84
N PHE A 19 -12.91 -0.49 -16.41
CA PHE A 19 -12.90 -0.74 -17.86
C PHE A 19 -14.20 -1.37 -18.34
N ASP A 20 -14.45 -1.37 -19.66
CA ASP A 20 -15.63 -2.00 -20.25
C ASP A 20 -15.60 -3.54 -20.10
N LYS A 21 -16.57 -4.07 -19.36
CA LYS A 21 -16.72 -5.49 -19.04
C LYS A 21 -17.72 -6.20 -19.93
N SER A 22 -18.27 -5.55 -20.97
CA SER A 22 -19.22 -6.15 -21.92
C SER A 22 -18.74 -7.50 -22.44
N GLN A 23 -17.45 -7.61 -22.77
CA GLN A 23 -16.81 -8.84 -23.26
C GLN A 23 -16.54 -9.86 -22.16
N CYS A 24 -16.50 -9.45 -20.89
CA CYS A 24 -16.29 -10.35 -19.75
C CYS A 24 -17.51 -11.23 -19.47
N ALA A 25 -18.72 -10.83 -19.92
CA ALA A 25 -19.95 -11.59 -19.71
C ALA A 25 -19.97 -12.96 -20.41
N GLN A 26 -19.20 -13.12 -21.49
CA GLN A 26 -19.09 -14.37 -22.25
C GLN A 26 -17.68 -15.00 -22.15
N CYS A 27 -16.82 -14.45 -21.30
CA CYS A 27 -15.43 -14.85 -21.22
C CYS A 27 -15.28 -16.18 -20.45
N PRO A 28 -14.58 -17.20 -21.00
CA PRO A 28 -14.34 -18.47 -20.29
C PRO A 28 -13.43 -18.31 -19.08
N PHE A 29 -12.81 -17.14 -18.88
CA PHE A 29 -12.02 -16.84 -17.69
C PHE A 29 -12.83 -16.06 -16.63
N ASN A 30 -14.10 -15.74 -16.88
CA ASN A 30 -14.94 -15.11 -15.86
C ASN A 30 -15.66 -16.20 -15.03
N THR A 31 -15.46 -16.18 -13.70
CA THR A 31 -16.13 -17.13 -12.80
C THR A 31 -17.65 -17.04 -12.85
N ASN A 32 -18.23 -15.88 -13.23
CA ASN A 32 -19.67 -15.72 -13.32
C ASN A 32 -20.29 -16.60 -14.44
N CYS A 33 -19.53 -16.89 -15.50
CA CYS A 33 -19.96 -17.75 -16.60
C CYS A 33 -20.12 -19.22 -16.19
N TYR A 34 -19.58 -19.62 -15.04
CA TYR A 34 -19.71 -20.98 -14.48
C TYR A 34 -20.66 -21.04 -13.29
N SER A 35 -21.23 -19.91 -12.86
CA SER A 35 -22.21 -19.88 -11.77
C SER A 35 -23.58 -20.28 -12.29
N LEU A 36 -24.21 -21.26 -11.64
CA LEU A 36 -25.62 -21.62 -11.90
C LEU A 36 -26.60 -20.52 -11.44
N PHE A 37 -26.16 -19.70 -10.48
CA PHE A 37 -26.88 -18.54 -9.96
C PHE A 37 -25.93 -17.34 -9.99
N PRO A 38 -25.72 -16.72 -11.16
CA PRO A 38 -24.90 -15.53 -11.25
C PRO A 38 -25.55 -14.42 -10.41
N ASP A 39 -24.74 -13.83 -9.53
CA ASP A 39 -25.17 -12.73 -8.68
C ASP A 39 -25.34 -11.51 -9.60
N GLU A 40 -26.57 -11.09 -9.92
CA GLU A 40 -26.83 -10.01 -10.91
C GLU A 40 -26.12 -8.70 -10.55
N LYS A 41 -25.75 -8.53 -9.27
CA LYS A 41 -25.04 -7.36 -8.74
C LYS A 41 -23.51 -7.46 -8.81
N LYS A 42 -22.94 -8.56 -9.30
CA LYS A 42 -21.48 -8.76 -9.35
C LYS A 42 -21.02 -9.21 -10.71
N ASP A 43 -19.99 -8.54 -11.22
CA ASP A 43 -19.40 -8.85 -12.53
C ASP A 43 -18.59 -10.18 -12.56
N GLY A 44 -18.33 -10.77 -11.40
CA GLY A 44 -17.54 -11.99 -11.24
C GLY A 44 -16.04 -11.72 -11.08
N LYS A 45 -15.23 -12.78 -11.12
CA LYS A 45 -13.77 -12.73 -10.98
C LYS A 45 -13.10 -13.15 -12.29
N CYS A 46 -12.03 -12.46 -12.67
CA CYS A 46 -11.21 -12.85 -13.83
C CYS A 46 -10.14 -13.87 -13.44
N LEU A 47 -10.07 -15.02 -14.07
CA LEU A 47 -9.02 -16.02 -13.82
C LEU A 47 -7.74 -15.73 -14.63
N ASN A 48 -7.78 -14.79 -15.58
CA ASN A 48 -6.64 -14.39 -16.40
C ASN A 48 -6.08 -13.04 -15.93
N MET A 49 -5.04 -13.09 -15.11
CA MET A 49 -4.35 -11.91 -14.55
C MET A 49 -3.77 -11.00 -15.63
N ASN A 50 -3.10 -11.56 -16.64
CA ASN A 50 -2.45 -10.77 -17.68
C ASN A 50 -3.47 -9.97 -18.48
N CYS A 51 -4.60 -10.59 -18.81
CA CYS A 51 -5.72 -9.90 -19.46
C CYS A 51 -6.28 -8.77 -18.60
N LEU A 52 -6.46 -9.03 -17.30
CA LEU A 52 -7.00 -8.05 -16.36
C LEU A 52 -6.08 -6.84 -16.19
N THR A 53 -4.78 -7.07 -15.97
CA THR A 53 -3.76 -6.02 -15.84
C THR A 53 -3.69 -5.19 -17.12
N GLU A 54 -3.63 -5.84 -18.28
CA GLU A 54 -3.53 -5.15 -19.57
C GLU A 54 -4.76 -4.30 -19.88
N ARG A 55 -5.98 -4.83 -19.66
CA ARG A 55 -7.21 -4.05 -19.84
C ARG A 55 -7.30 -2.88 -18.89
N ASN A 56 -6.90 -3.07 -17.64
CA ASN A 56 -6.88 -2.00 -16.66
C ASN A 56 -5.89 -0.90 -17.07
N ARG A 57 -4.67 -1.28 -17.49
CA ARG A 57 -3.65 -0.36 -17.97
C ARG A 57 -4.14 0.48 -19.16
N GLN A 58 -4.68 -0.19 -20.19
CA GLN A 58 -5.27 0.48 -21.36
C GLN A 58 -6.37 1.46 -20.97
N PHE A 59 -7.29 1.02 -20.12
CA PHE A 59 -8.38 1.88 -19.63
C PHE A 59 -7.86 3.11 -18.87
N LEU A 60 -6.86 2.95 -18.00
CA LEU A 60 -6.29 4.05 -17.24
C LEU A 60 -5.61 5.08 -18.14
N VAL A 61 -4.84 4.62 -19.14
CA VAL A 61 -4.18 5.50 -20.11
C VAL A 61 -5.20 6.23 -20.97
N GLU A 62 -6.19 5.54 -21.53
CA GLU A 62 -7.25 6.16 -22.34
C GLU A 62 -8.08 7.15 -21.53
N SER A 63 -8.45 6.80 -20.31
CA SER A 63 -9.22 7.69 -19.44
C SER A 63 -8.42 8.91 -19.02
N CYS A 64 -7.11 8.76 -18.76
CA CYS A 64 -6.23 9.89 -18.48
C CYS A 64 -6.12 10.83 -19.68
N LYS A 65 -5.96 10.30 -20.89
CA LYS A 65 -5.97 11.11 -22.12
C LYS A 65 -7.26 11.88 -22.31
N ASN A 66 -8.41 11.25 -22.06
CA ASN A 66 -9.70 11.93 -22.16
C ASN A 66 -9.78 13.13 -21.20
N ILE A 67 -9.29 12.97 -19.96
CA ILE A 67 -9.22 14.08 -18.98
C ILE A 67 -8.29 15.19 -19.48
N ILE A 68 -7.14 14.87 -20.07
CA ILE A 68 -6.22 15.88 -20.62
C ILE A 68 -6.82 16.60 -21.82
N VAL A 69 -7.62 15.91 -22.65
CA VAL A 69 -8.34 16.54 -23.77
C VAL A 69 -9.42 17.50 -23.26
N GLU A 70 -10.13 17.14 -22.18
CA GLU A 70 -11.12 18.00 -21.54
C GLU A 70 -10.49 19.17 -20.77
N HIS A 71 -9.31 18.96 -20.18
CA HIS A 71 -8.57 19.92 -19.36
C HIS A 71 -7.09 19.99 -19.80
N PRO A 72 -6.75 20.73 -20.88
CA PRO A 72 -5.39 20.77 -21.43
C PRO A 72 -4.33 21.37 -20.50
N ASP A 73 -4.75 22.05 -19.45
CA ASP A 73 -3.92 22.72 -18.44
C ASP A 73 -3.55 21.81 -17.25
N ILE A 74 -4.09 20.58 -17.20
CA ILE A 74 -3.86 19.63 -16.12
C ILE A 74 -2.55 18.86 -16.31
N ASP A 75 -1.73 18.76 -15.27
CA ASP A 75 -0.51 17.96 -15.30
C ASP A 75 -0.76 16.54 -14.81
N ILE A 76 0.06 15.59 -15.26
CA ILE A 76 0.07 14.22 -14.75
C ILE A 76 1.09 14.14 -13.62
N CYS A 77 0.67 13.69 -12.44
CA CYS A 77 1.57 13.51 -11.32
C CYS A 77 1.46 12.11 -10.70
N LYS A 78 2.64 11.57 -10.39
CA LYS A 78 2.83 10.38 -9.58
C LYS A 78 2.87 10.77 -8.10
N SER A 79 2.03 10.10 -7.30
CA SER A 79 2.09 10.24 -5.84
C SER A 79 3.30 9.50 -5.29
N THR A 80 4.07 10.16 -4.41
CA THR A 80 5.21 9.56 -3.69
C THR A 80 4.85 8.32 -2.87
N TYR A 81 3.58 8.12 -2.54
CA TYR A 81 3.12 7.02 -1.68
C TYR A 81 2.33 5.94 -2.44
N ASN A 82 2.16 6.07 -3.75
CA ASN A 82 1.33 5.15 -4.55
C ASN A 82 2.15 4.51 -5.68
N SER A 83 2.71 3.34 -5.40
CA SER A 83 3.57 2.56 -6.32
C SER A 83 2.80 1.62 -7.27
N GLY A 84 1.47 1.64 -7.26
CA GLY A 84 0.67 0.63 -7.97
C GLY A 84 0.50 0.85 -9.48
N TYR A 85 0.95 1.97 -10.04
CA TYR A 85 0.60 2.41 -11.39
C TYR A 85 1.83 2.72 -12.28
N GLU A 86 2.99 2.16 -11.95
CA GLU A 86 4.26 2.50 -12.63
C GLU A 86 4.21 2.26 -14.14
N GLU A 87 3.67 1.11 -14.57
CA GLU A 87 3.55 0.76 -15.99
C GLU A 87 2.68 1.76 -16.77
N VAL A 88 1.66 2.34 -16.11
CA VAL A 88 0.79 3.36 -16.69
C VAL A 88 1.55 4.67 -16.87
N TYR A 89 2.35 5.08 -15.88
CA TYR A 89 3.18 6.29 -15.97
C TYR A 89 4.29 6.16 -17.01
N VAL A 90 4.92 5.00 -17.12
CA VAL A 90 5.92 4.71 -18.16
C VAL A 90 5.30 4.84 -19.55
N GLU A 91 4.14 4.21 -19.79
CA GLU A 91 3.44 4.31 -21.07
C GLU A 91 3.03 5.75 -21.41
N LEU A 92 2.55 6.53 -20.44
CA LEU A 92 2.22 7.94 -20.65
C LEU A 92 3.48 8.76 -20.99
N SER A 93 4.60 8.47 -20.34
CA SER A 93 5.89 9.12 -20.62
C SER A 93 6.41 8.78 -22.02
N GLU A 94 6.30 7.52 -22.45
CA GLU A 94 6.66 7.08 -23.81
C GLU A 94 5.81 7.75 -24.90
N GLN A 95 4.56 8.09 -24.56
CA GLN A 95 3.65 8.82 -25.45
C GLN A 95 3.87 10.34 -25.43
N GLY A 96 4.85 10.83 -24.66
CA GLY A 96 5.30 12.22 -24.66
C GLY A 96 4.65 13.11 -23.60
N PHE A 97 3.95 12.54 -22.62
CA PHE A 97 3.44 13.31 -21.49
C PHE A 97 4.49 13.47 -20.39
N THR A 98 4.57 14.65 -19.77
CA THR A 98 5.42 14.88 -18.60
C THR A 98 4.74 14.32 -17.36
N VAL A 99 5.45 13.47 -16.61
CA VAL A 99 4.99 12.91 -15.34
C VAL A 99 5.89 13.40 -14.22
N ASP A 100 5.36 14.24 -13.33
CA ASP A 100 6.08 14.77 -12.18
C ASP A 100 5.81 13.93 -10.92
N GLU A 101 6.79 13.83 -10.03
CA GLU A 101 6.62 13.16 -8.73
C GLU A 101 6.50 14.21 -7.61
N THR A 102 5.38 14.19 -6.89
CA THR A 102 5.11 15.17 -5.83
C THR A 102 4.11 14.66 -4.79
N SER A 103 3.95 15.42 -3.70
CA SER A 103 2.95 15.15 -2.67
C SER A 103 1.58 15.66 -3.13
N ILE A 104 0.74 14.72 -3.52
CA ILE A 104 -0.60 14.97 -4.08
C ILE A 104 -1.62 15.05 -2.95
N ARG A 105 -2.53 16.04 -3.01
CA ARG A 105 -3.70 16.12 -2.13
C ARG A 105 -4.96 15.78 -2.91
N SER A 106 -5.85 15.03 -2.26
CA SER A 106 -7.20 14.77 -2.76
C SER A 106 -8.12 15.92 -2.35
N PHE A 107 -9.15 16.18 -3.16
CA PHE A 107 -10.24 17.06 -2.74
C PHE A 107 -10.97 16.47 -1.52
N PRO A 108 -11.55 17.31 -0.65
CA PRO A 108 -12.43 16.83 0.41
C PRO A 108 -13.57 16.00 -0.18
N ASP A 109 -13.92 14.90 0.49
CA ASP A 109 -15.08 14.12 0.12
C ASP A 109 -16.35 14.84 0.58
N THR A 110 -17.41 14.78 -0.24
CA THR A 110 -18.71 15.34 0.17
C THR A 110 -19.28 14.52 1.34
N PRO A 111 -19.68 15.17 2.45
CA PRO A 111 -20.31 14.48 3.57
C PRO A 111 -21.54 13.69 3.13
N LYS A 112 -21.74 12.51 3.72
CA LYS A 112 -22.86 11.63 3.36
C LYS A 112 -24.11 12.05 4.12
N THR A 113 -25.21 12.24 3.39
CA THR A 113 -26.50 12.55 4.01
C THR A 113 -26.96 11.36 4.88
N PRO A 114 -27.29 11.58 6.16
CA PRO A 114 -27.75 10.51 7.04
C PRO A 114 -29.13 9.98 6.61
N ASP A 115 -29.26 8.67 6.45
CA ASP A 115 -30.55 8.00 6.18
C ASP A 115 -31.23 7.64 7.50
N ARG A 116 -32.48 8.09 7.71
CA ARG A 116 -33.27 7.78 8.92
C ARG A 116 -33.31 6.27 9.22
N LYS A 117 -33.30 5.42 8.19
CA LYS A 117 -33.37 3.95 8.32
C LYS A 117 -32.14 3.33 8.98
N GLU A 118 -31.03 4.04 9.06
CA GLU A 118 -29.79 3.56 9.68
C GLU A 118 -29.76 3.79 11.19
N PHE A 119 -30.74 4.51 11.74
CA PHE A 119 -30.81 4.88 13.16
C PHE A 119 -32.01 4.24 13.83
N GLU A 120 -31.81 3.66 15.01
CA GLU A 120 -32.91 3.07 15.80
C GLU A 120 -33.71 4.16 16.53
N ASP A 121 -33.03 5.21 16.98
CA ASP A 121 -33.61 6.30 17.76
C ASP A 121 -33.72 7.63 16.99
N ASP A 122 -34.76 8.41 17.28
CA ASP A 122 -34.98 9.73 16.64
C ASP A 122 -33.95 10.76 17.11
N THR A 123 -33.44 10.68 18.35
CA THR A 123 -32.47 11.66 18.88
C THR A 123 -31.07 11.45 18.29
N GLU A 124 -30.69 10.20 18.05
CA GLU A 124 -29.45 9.85 17.32
C GLU A 124 -29.50 10.35 15.88
N TYR A 125 -30.65 10.22 15.22
CA TYR A 125 -30.83 10.73 13.86
C TYR A 125 -30.74 12.26 13.77
N GLU A 126 -31.36 12.99 14.70
CA GLU A 126 -31.25 14.45 14.71
C GLU A 126 -29.83 14.92 15.04
N THR A 127 -29.11 14.22 15.94
CA THR A 127 -27.69 14.48 16.20
C THR A 127 -26.85 14.26 14.94
N ALA A 128 -27.05 13.16 14.23
CA ALA A 128 -26.33 12.86 12.99
C ALA A 128 -26.62 13.89 11.88
N LYS A 129 -27.83 14.49 11.85
CA LYS A 129 -28.16 15.58 10.93
C LYS A 129 -27.44 16.87 11.30
N ASP A 130 -27.39 17.20 12.59
CA ASP A 130 -26.66 18.38 13.07
C ASP A 130 -25.17 18.26 12.76
N GLU A 131 -24.57 17.08 12.98
CA GLU A 131 -23.19 16.77 12.58
C GLU A 131 -23.00 16.91 11.07
N TYR A 132 -23.89 16.32 10.26
CA TYR A 132 -23.85 16.44 8.80
C TYR A 132 -23.89 17.90 8.32
N TYR A 133 -24.72 18.76 8.91
CA TYR A 133 -24.76 20.18 8.54
C TYR A 133 -23.47 20.91 8.92
N SER A 134 -22.87 20.57 10.07
CA SER A 134 -21.56 21.10 10.46
C SER A 134 -20.47 20.66 9.49
N GLU A 135 -20.39 19.36 9.18
CA GLU A 135 -19.43 18.81 8.23
C GLU A 135 -19.61 19.40 6.83
N MET A 136 -20.86 19.66 6.42
CA MET A 136 -21.16 20.30 5.14
C MET A 136 -20.67 21.76 5.10
N ALA A 137 -20.80 22.50 6.20
CA ALA A 137 -20.25 23.85 6.32
C ALA A 137 -18.72 23.85 6.22
N ASP A 138 -18.06 22.91 6.91
CA ASP A 138 -16.61 22.72 6.84
C ASP A 138 -16.15 22.30 5.43
N PHE A 139 -16.90 21.42 4.76
CA PHE A 139 -16.67 21.01 3.38
C PHE A 139 -16.69 22.21 2.43
N HIS A 140 -17.73 23.05 2.51
CA HIS A 140 -17.84 24.26 1.69
C HIS A 140 -16.71 25.24 1.96
N SER A 141 -16.40 25.51 3.23
CA SER A 141 -15.28 26.37 3.63
C SER A 141 -13.94 25.86 3.08
N ASN A 142 -13.68 24.56 3.18
CA ASN A 142 -12.47 23.94 2.65
C ASN A 142 -12.41 24.03 1.11
N MET A 143 -13.54 23.84 0.43
CA MET A 143 -13.59 23.96 -1.03
C MET A 143 -13.34 25.39 -1.49
N ASP A 144 -13.95 26.38 -0.85
CA ASP A 144 -13.75 27.81 -1.13
C ASP A 144 -12.28 28.21 -0.95
N ASN A 145 -11.64 27.71 0.13
CA ASN A 145 -10.21 27.93 0.36
C ASN A 145 -9.34 27.34 -0.75
N ILE A 146 -9.66 26.13 -1.23
CA ILE A 146 -8.93 25.48 -2.32
C ILE A 146 -9.13 26.25 -3.64
N GLU A 147 -10.35 26.71 -3.93
CA GLU A 147 -10.64 27.53 -5.11
C GLU A 147 -9.94 28.89 -5.07
N GLN A 148 -9.87 29.51 -3.90
CA GLN A 148 -9.08 30.72 -3.70
C GLN A 148 -7.59 30.45 -3.97
N MET A 149 -7.04 29.33 -3.52
CA MET A 149 -5.64 28.96 -3.79
C MET A 149 -5.36 28.74 -5.29
N PHE A 150 -6.32 28.19 -6.04
CA PHE A 150 -6.21 28.13 -7.51
C PHE A 150 -6.24 29.53 -8.14
N SER A 151 -7.15 30.39 -7.69
CA SER A 151 -7.29 31.77 -8.19
C SER A 151 -6.03 32.62 -7.91
N GLU A 152 -5.37 32.37 -6.78
CA GLU A 152 -4.11 33.01 -6.39
C GLU A 152 -2.87 32.38 -7.04
N GLY A 153 -3.03 31.31 -7.82
CA GLY A 153 -1.92 30.58 -8.46
C GLY A 153 -1.00 29.84 -7.48
N LYS A 154 -1.46 29.60 -6.24
CA LYS A 154 -0.73 28.85 -5.19
C LYS A 154 -0.96 27.35 -5.26
N ALA A 155 -1.93 26.90 -6.05
CA ALA A 155 -2.20 25.49 -6.29
C ALA A 155 -2.45 25.23 -7.77
N LYS A 156 -2.20 24.00 -8.22
CA LYS A 156 -2.53 23.53 -9.56
C LYS A 156 -3.28 22.20 -9.49
N ARG A 157 -4.27 22.03 -10.38
CA ARG A 157 -4.98 20.76 -10.55
C ARG A 157 -4.10 19.77 -11.30
N ILE A 158 -4.19 18.52 -10.89
CA ILE A 158 -3.39 17.44 -11.46
C ILE A 158 -4.22 16.17 -11.59
N VAL A 159 -3.81 15.27 -12.48
CA VAL A 159 -4.36 13.91 -12.60
C VAL A 159 -3.38 12.92 -11.97
N THR A 160 -3.93 12.02 -11.17
CA THR A 160 -3.23 10.86 -10.63
C THR A 160 -4.12 9.62 -10.71
N PHE A 161 -3.64 8.46 -10.27
CA PHE A 161 -4.41 7.21 -10.28
C PHE A 161 -4.69 6.71 -8.87
N ARG A 162 -5.95 6.35 -8.61
CA ARG A 162 -6.42 5.80 -7.33
C ARG A 162 -7.59 4.84 -7.57
N ASP A 163 -7.64 3.75 -6.81
CA ASP A 163 -8.75 2.76 -6.87
C ASP A 163 -9.11 2.29 -8.30
N ASN A 164 -8.09 1.98 -9.12
CA ASN A 164 -8.23 1.59 -10.54
C ASN A 164 -9.01 2.61 -11.41
N ALA A 165 -8.88 3.90 -11.10
CA ALA A 165 -9.44 4.99 -11.88
C ALA A 165 -8.50 6.21 -11.89
N PRO A 166 -8.55 7.07 -12.91
CA PRO A 166 -7.96 8.39 -12.81
C PRO A 166 -8.74 9.23 -11.77
N ALA A 167 -8.00 9.98 -10.97
CA ALA A 167 -8.50 10.87 -9.94
C ALA A 167 -7.88 12.25 -10.11
N ILE A 168 -8.72 13.29 -10.04
CA ILE A 168 -8.25 14.68 -10.07
C ILE A 168 -7.92 15.09 -8.64
N GLY A 169 -6.71 15.59 -8.45
CA GLY A 169 -6.22 16.14 -7.19
C GLY A 169 -5.61 17.51 -7.40
N TYR A 170 -4.84 17.96 -6.42
CA TYR A 170 -4.12 19.22 -6.50
C TYR A 170 -2.78 19.19 -5.76
N VAL A 171 -1.90 20.08 -6.19
CA VAL A 171 -0.55 20.28 -5.64
C VAL A 171 -0.37 21.75 -5.34
N TYR A 172 0.30 22.06 -4.23
CA TYR A 172 0.71 23.43 -3.95
C TYR A 172 1.90 23.83 -4.80
N LEU A 173 1.74 24.90 -5.55
CA LEU A 173 2.83 25.60 -6.19
C LEU A 173 3.45 26.47 -5.11
N THR A 174 4.61 26.07 -4.59
CA THR A 174 5.38 26.92 -3.69
C THR A 174 5.67 28.23 -4.41
N THR A 175 5.02 29.32 -3.99
CA THR A 175 5.52 30.66 -4.29
C THR A 175 6.89 30.75 -3.62
N ASN A 176 7.96 30.70 -4.42
CA ASN A 176 9.32 30.76 -3.91
C ASN A 176 9.50 31.92 -2.91
N SER A 177 10.27 31.67 -1.85
CA SER A 177 10.71 32.60 -0.80
C SER A 177 9.77 32.83 0.40
N GLU A 178 9.52 31.80 1.17
CA GLU A 178 9.73 31.92 2.62
C GLU A 178 10.95 31.10 2.96
N THR A 179 12.09 31.79 2.93
CA THR A 179 13.16 31.55 3.88
C THR A 179 12.54 31.05 5.18
N THR A 180 12.71 29.75 5.47
CA THR A 180 13.03 29.36 6.84
C THR A 180 14.16 30.28 7.26
N GLY A 181 13.78 31.37 7.94
CA GLY A 181 14.66 32.19 8.72
C GLY A 181 15.18 31.36 9.88
N LYS A 182 15.94 30.30 9.60
CA LYS A 182 17.17 30.12 10.33
C LYS A 182 18.03 31.24 9.82
N ALA A 183 18.13 32.28 10.65
CA ALA A 183 19.30 33.13 10.62
C ALA A 183 20.50 32.23 10.31
N GLU A 184 21.22 32.54 9.24
CA GLU A 184 22.59 32.10 9.09
C GLU A 184 23.35 32.72 10.26
N GLU A 185 23.17 32.16 11.46
CA GLU A 185 24.25 32.07 12.42
C GLU A 185 25.34 31.35 11.65
N THR A 186 26.37 32.11 11.30
CA THR A 186 27.60 31.66 10.68
C THR A 186 28.13 30.50 11.50
N ALA A 187 27.72 29.27 11.15
CA ALA A 187 28.17 28.06 11.81
C ALA A 187 29.69 28.06 11.77
N THR A 188 30.31 27.92 12.94
CA THR A 188 31.75 27.94 13.07
C THR A 188 32.36 26.81 12.21
N PRO A 189 33.61 26.96 11.73
CA PRO A 189 34.28 25.90 10.96
C PRO A 189 34.24 24.52 11.65
N ALA A 190 34.23 24.49 12.99
CA ALA A 190 34.10 23.28 13.80
C ALA A 190 32.73 22.60 13.65
N GLU A 191 31.62 23.35 13.70
CA GLU A 191 30.26 22.78 13.57
C GLU A 191 29.97 22.24 12.16
N LYS A 192 30.61 22.83 11.12
CA LYS A 192 30.55 22.30 9.76
C LYS A 192 31.31 20.97 9.65
N LEU A 193 32.48 20.87 10.27
CA LEU A 193 33.27 19.64 10.31
C LEU A 193 32.58 18.54 11.11
N GLU A 194 31.93 18.84 12.23
CA GLU A 194 31.16 17.85 13.01
C GLU A 194 29.93 17.32 12.25
N LYS A 195 29.25 18.19 11.48
CA LYS A 195 28.16 17.75 10.60
C LYS A 195 28.67 16.87 9.45
N GLN A 196 29.82 17.21 8.88
CA GLN A 196 30.46 16.38 7.85
C GLN A 196 30.94 15.04 8.41
N ASP A 197 31.56 15.01 9.59
CA ASP A 197 32.02 13.76 10.22
C ASP A 197 30.86 12.82 10.53
N ARG A 198 29.75 13.35 11.05
CA ARG A 198 28.52 12.59 11.27
C ARG A 198 27.98 12.00 9.96
N ARG A 199 27.89 12.83 8.91
CA ARG A 199 27.42 12.37 7.60
C ARG A 199 28.37 11.34 6.98
N ASN A 200 29.68 11.50 7.13
CA ASN A 200 30.67 10.55 6.65
C ASN A 200 30.60 9.20 7.38
N LYS A 201 30.31 9.22 8.70
CA LYS A 201 30.06 8.00 9.48
C LYS A 201 28.79 7.29 9.03
N GLU A 202 27.71 8.02 8.76
CA GLU A 202 26.48 7.46 8.18
C GLU A 202 26.75 6.84 6.80
N ILE A 203 27.45 7.56 5.91
CA ILE A 203 27.84 7.06 4.58
C ILE A 203 28.71 5.79 4.68
N ALA A 204 29.62 5.72 5.65
CA ALA A 204 30.43 4.53 5.85
C ALA A 204 29.56 3.30 6.23
N VAL A 205 28.54 3.49 7.06
CA VAL A 205 27.58 2.43 7.41
C VAL A 205 26.72 2.07 6.19
N GLU A 206 26.20 3.05 5.46
CA GLU A 206 25.43 2.84 4.22
C GLU A 206 26.25 2.01 3.20
N ASN A 207 27.51 2.37 2.96
CA ASN A 207 28.39 1.64 2.05
C ASN A 207 28.68 0.20 2.52
N ILE A 208 28.88 -0.03 3.82
CA ILE A 208 29.09 -1.39 4.37
C ILE A 208 27.83 -2.24 4.15
N VAL A 209 26.64 -1.67 4.38
CA VAL A 209 25.36 -2.35 4.16
C VAL A 209 25.20 -2.68 2.68
N ASP A 210 25.45 -1.73 1.78
CA ASP A 210 25.36 -1.93 0.33
C ASP A 210 26.35 -2.98 -0.18
N ASP A 211 27.61 -2.95 0.25
CA ASP A 211 28.62 -3.94 -0.10
C ASP A 211 28.22 -5.34 0.41
N THR A 212 27.63 -5.41 1.61
CA THR A 212 27.14 -6.67 2.19
C THR A 212 25.95 -7.22 1.38
N TRP A 213 24.99 -6.38 1.00
CA TRP A 213 23.86 -6.80 0.16
C TRP A 213 24.29 -7.18 -1.25
N LYS A 214 25.28 -6.49 -1.80
CA LYS A 214 25.89 -6.84 -3.09
C LYS A 214 26.55 -8.22 -3.01
N TYR A 215 27.32 -8.48 -1.96
CA TYR A 215 27.91 -9.79 -1.70
C TYR A 215 26.85 -10.89 -1.57
N ILE A 216 25.78 -10.67 -0.80
CA ILE A 216 24.66 -11.62 -0.64
C ILE A 216 23.97 -11.92 -1.99
N ARG A 217 23.84 -10.90 -2.86
CA ARG A 217 23.19 -11.06 -4.18
C ARG A 217 24.07 -11.77 -5.20
N GLU A 218 25.37 -11.53 -5.16
CA GLU A 218 26.35 -12.09 -6.09
C GLU A 218 26.84 -13.49 -5.68
N THR A 219 26.67 -13.86 -4.41
CA THR A 219 27.00 -15.21 -3.91
C THR A 219 25.88 -16.19 -4.24
N ASP A 220 26.22 -17.33 -4.83
CA ASP A 220 25.26 -18.40 -5.09
C ASP A 220 24.63 -18.89 -3.78
N ILE A 221 23.29 -18.94 -3.74
CA ILE A 221 22.53 -19.42 -2.58
C ILE A 221 22.92 -20.89 -2.35
N PRO A 222 23.46 -21.24 -1.17
CA PRO A 222 23.86 -22.61 -0.89
C PRO A 222 22.64 -23.52 -0.96
N GLN A 223 22.75 -24.62 -1.71
CA GLN A 223 21.73 -25.68 -1.79
C GLN A 223 21.80 -26.63 -0.57
N SER A 224 22.15 -26.10 0.60
CA SER A 224 22.22 -26.83 1.86
C SER A 224 20.99 -26.57 2.71
N ASP A 225 20.70 -27.46 3.65
CA ASP A 225 19.68 -27.21 4.67
C ASP A 225 20.03 -25.96 5.49
N PHE A 226 19.00 -25.30 6.00
CA PHE A 226 19.14 -24.12 6.84
C PHE A 226 19.94 -24.46 8.10
N THR A 227 21.03 -23.75 8.31
CA THR A 227 21.86 -23.94 9.50
C THR A 227 21.14 -23.45 10.75
N GLU A 228 21.54 -23.94 11.92
CA GLU A 228 20.97 -23.47 13.20
C GLU A 228 21.16 -21.96 13.40
N PHE A 229 22.25 -21.41 12.87
CA PHE A 229 22.50 -19.97 12.89
C PHE A 229 21.52 -19.21 12.00
N GLU A 230 21.28 -19.68 10.78
CA GLU A 230 20.30 -19.08 9.87
C GLU A 230 18.88 -19.18 10.46
N ASP A 231 18.52 -20.31 11.07
CA ASP A 231 17.21 -20.51 11.73
C ASP A 231 17.01 -19.49 12.85
N LYS A 232 18.03 -19.29 13.69
CA LYS A 232 18.02 -18.26 14.75
C LYS A 232 17.93 -16.85 14.18
N LEU A 233 18.65 -16.56 13.09
CA LEU A 233 18.60 -15.26 12.41
C LEU A 233 17.22 -14.98 11.83
N LEU A 234 16.57 -16.01 11.26
CA LEU A 234 15.21 -15.88 10.73
C LEU A 234 14.20 -15.54 11.84
N TYR A 235 14.24 -16.24 12.98
CA TYR A 235 13.38 -15.89 14.11
C TYR A 235 13.75 -14.54 14.72
N PHE A 236 15.03 -14.16 14.70
CA PHE A 236 15.44 -12.82 15.12
C PHE A 236 14.64 -11.78 14.36
N VAL A 237 14.64 -11.85 13.03
CA VAL A 237 13.91 -10.93 12.17
C VAL A 237 12.40 -11.01 12.41
N MET A 238 11.81 -12.21 12.45
CA MET A 238 10.37 -12.38 12.61
C MET A 238 9.82 -11.85 13.95
N LEU A 239 10.62 -11.86 15.03
CA LEU A 239 10.21 -11.35 16.34
C LEU A 239 9.92 -9.85 16.36
N GLU A 240 10.39 -9.10 15.37
CA GLU A 240 10.07 -7.67 15.22
C GLU A 240 8.58 -7.42 15.01
N ASP A 241 7.93 -8.33 14.28
CA ASP A 241 6.54 -8.24 13.89
C ASP A 241 5.62 -9.07 14.81
N LEU A 242 6.14 -9.55 15.95
CA LEU A 242 5.35 -10.30 16.92
C LEU A 242 4.27 -9.38 17.53
N LYS A 243 3.03 -9.87 17.62
CA LYS A 243 1.95 -9.10 18.23
C LYS A 243 2.20 -8.89 19.71
N SER A 244 1.89 -7.69 20.21
CA SER A 244 2.01 -7.36 21.64
C SER A 244 1.21 -8.28 22.55
N GLU A 245 0.09 -8.83 22.05
CA GLU A 245 -0.73 -9.85 22.71
C GLU A 245 0.04 -11.12 23.05
N HIS A 246 1.08 -11.44 22.29
CA HIS A 246 1.86 -12.67 22.47
C HIS A 246 3.12 -12.46 23.33
N PHE A 247 3.45 -11.22 23.75
CA PHE A 247 4.67 -10.94 24.52
C PHE A 247 4.72 -11.68 25.86
N THR A 248 3.57 -11.93 26.50
CA THR A 248 3.46 -12.71 27.74
C THR A 248 3.92 -14.16 27.62
N LEU A 249 4.03 -14.68 26.40
CA LEU A 249 4.48 -16.06 26.15
C LEU A 249 6.02 -16.16 26.00
N PHE A 250 6.70 -15.02 25.95
CA PHE A 250 8.16 -14.92 25.74
C PHE A 250 8.86 -14.17 26.86
N LEU A 251 8.18 -13.26 27.56
CA LEU A 251 8.72 -12.46 28.65
C LEU A 251 7.89 -12.66 29.93
N GLU A 252 8.57 -12.87 31.06
CA GLU A 252 7.92 -13.05 32.37
C GLU A 252 7.23 -11.77 32.88
N ASN A 253 7.61 -10.59 32.38
CA ASN A 253 7.01 -9.32 32.79
C ASN A 253 6.94 -8.29 31.63
N PRO A 254 5.96 -8.41 30.72
CA PRO A 254 5.84 -7.57 29.53
C PRO A 254 5.06 -6.26 29.75
N GLN A 255 4.66 -5.95 31.00
CA GLN A 255 3.79 -4.82 31.31
C GLN A 255 4.27 -3.52 30.63
N ASN A 256 3.44 -2.99 29.73
CA ASN A 256 3.63 -1.76 28.96
C ASN A 256 4.68 -1.74 27.82
N LYS A 257 5.06 -2.89 27.24
CA LYS A 257 5.89 -2.89 26.00
C LYS A 257 5.02 -2.92 24.74
N TRP A 258 5.16 -1.91 23.88
CA TRP A 258 4.55 -1.88 22.55
C TRP A 258 5.37 -2.61 21.47
N HIS A 259 6.66 -2.84 21.71
CA HIS A 259 7.56 -3.61 20.83
C HIS A 259 8.64 -4.32 21.66
N LEU A 260 9.28 -5.34 21.07
CA LEU A 260 10.46 -5.99 21.65
C LEU A 260 11.72 -5.16 21.33
N THR A 261 12.65 -5.05 22.28
CA THR A 261 13.98 -4.47 22.02
C THR A 261 14.90 -5.52 21.39
N GLU A 262 16.05 -5.09 20.84
CA GLU A 262 17.08 -6.01 20.33
C GLU A 262 17.55 -6.97 21.42
N ASP A 263 17.79 -6.47 22.64
CA ASP A 263 18.19 -7.29 23.79
C ASP A 263 17.13 -8.34 24.16
N ASP A 264 15.84 -7.98 24.12
CA ASP A 264 14.74 -8.92 24.34
C ASP A 264 14.73 -10.02 23.27
N ARG A 265 14.92 -9.66 21.99
CA ARG A 265 14.95 -10.59 20.86
C ARG A 265 16.12 -11.58 20.99
N ILE A 266 17.31 -11.09 21.33
CA ILE A 266 18.51 -11.92 21.54
C ILE A 266 18.26 -12.91 22.70
N ALA A 267 17.66 -12.46 23.80
CA ALA A 267 17.36 -13.31 24.94
C ALA A 267 16.36 -14.44 24.59
N ILE A 268 15.33 -14.12 23.80
CA ILE A 268 14.27 -15.06 23.40
C ILE A 268 14.81 -16.16 22.48
N ILE A 269 15.62 -15.81 21.48
CA ILE A 269 16.04 -16.75 20.41
C ILE A 269 16.87 -17.90 20.91
N ASN A 270 17.62 -17.69 21.99
CA ASN A 270 18.45 -18.73 22.59
C ASN A 270 17.63 -19.87 23.20
N ASN A 271 16.34 -19.65 23.53
CA ASN A 271 15.49 -20.61 24.23
C ASN A 271 14.08 -20.75 23.60
N LEU A 272 13.99 -20.82 22.27
CA LEU A 272 12.70 -21.00 21.58
C LEU A 272 12.23 -22.47 21.57
N THR A 273 11.00 -22.70 22.04
CA THR A 273 10.31 -24.00 21.86
C THR A 273 9.69 -24.11 20.46
N GLU A 274 9.41 -25.33 20.00
CA GLU A 274 8.76 -25.54 18.69
C GLU A 274 7.35 -24.94 18.61
N GLU A 275 6.63 -24.89 19.74
CA GLU A 275 5.32 -24.24 19.82
C GLU A 275 5.44 -22.71 19.67
N GLN A 276 6.44 -22.12 20.31
CA GLN A 276 6.75 -20.69 20.19
C GLN A 276 7.20 -20.33 18.77
N LYS A 277 8.04 -21.15 18.14
CA LYS A 277 8.43 -20.97 16.72
C LYS A 277 7.21 -20.99 15.80
N ALA A 278 6.28 -21.94 16.00
CA ALA A 278 5.07 -22.02 15.21
C ALA A 278 4.18 -20.77 15.38
N LEU A 279 4.12 -20.20 16.60
CA LEU A 279 3.39 -18.95 16.86
C LEU A 279 4.03 -17.76 16.14
N ILE A 280 5.36 -17.59 16.26
CA ILE A 280 6.10 -16.52 15.59
C ILE A 280 5.88 -16.58 14.07
N ARG A 281 5.97 -17.76 13.47
CA ARG A 281 5.70 -17.94 12.03
C ARG A 281 4.28 -17.54 11.64
N ARG A 282 3.27 -17.87 12.47
CA ARG A 282 1.87 -17.51 12.19
C ARG A 282 1.63 -16.01 12.27
N ASP A 283 2.20 -15.35 13.26
CA ASP A 283 2.13 -13.89 13.40
C ASP A 283 2.81 -13.18 12.25
N PHE A 284 4.01 -13.63 11.89
CA PHE A 284 4.74 -13.12 10.74
C PHE A 284 3.93 -13.29 9.45
N ILE A 285 3.33 -14.46 9.19
CA ILE A 285 2.47 -14.68 8.02
C ILE A 285 1.24 -13.77 8.06
N ALA A 286 0.62 -13.58 9.22
CA ALA A 286 -0.57 -12.73 9.35
C ALA A 286 -0.25 -11.26 9.09
N LEU A 287 0.88 -10.77 9.61
CA LEU A 287 1.30 -9.40 9.48
C LEU A 287 1.95 -9.11 8.13
N PHE A 288 2.78 -9.99 7.60
CA PHE A 288 3.30 -9.87 6.25
C PHE A 288 2.18 -9.97 5.21
N GLY A 289 1.21 -10.87 5.44
CA GLY A 289 -0.01 -10.98 4.67
C GLY A 289 -0.85 -9.71 4.70
N SER A 290 -0.89 -8.97 5.81
CA SER A 290 -1.58 -7.68 5.94
C SER A 290 -0.79 -6.50 5.37
N LYS A 291 0.52 -6.40 5.64
CA LYS A 291 1.42 -5.36 5.10
C LYS A 291 1.58 -5.45 3.57
N SER A 292 1.54 -6.65 2.99
CA SER A 292 1.55 -6.86 1.53
C SER A 292 0.32 -6.24 0.84
N TYR A 293 -0.77 -6.00 1.57
CA TYR A 293 -1.92 -5.22 1.03
C TYR A 293 -1.67 -3.72 1.00
N SER A 294 -0.87 -3.19 1.94
CA SER A 294 -0.54 -1.75 1.98
C SER A 294 0.68 -1.40 1.13
N PHE A 295 1.61 -2.33 0.94
CA PHE A 295 2.84 -2.15 0.16
C PHE A 295 2.78 -3.01 -1.12
N SER A 296 1.83 -2.71 -2.01
CA SER A 296 1.82 -3.31 -3.34
C SER A 296 2.99 -2.77 -4.16
N PHE A 297 4.07 -3.55 -4.29
CA PHE A 297 4.64 -3.84 -5.63
C PHE A 297 5.59 -5.05 -5.70
N SER A 298 6.31 -5.45 -4.66
CA SER A 298 7.49 -6.34 -4.87
C SER A 298 7.34 -7.84 -4.54
N ILE A 299 6.18 -8.32 -4.06
CA ILE A 299 6.03 -9.75 -3.63
C ILE A 299 5.03 -10.53 -4.52
N ASN A 300 4.64 -9.99 -5.68
CA ASN A 300 3.68 -10.65 -6.57
C ASN A 300 4.20 -11.94 -7.25
N PHE A 301 5.49 -12.29 -7.11
CA PHE A 301 6.05 -13.46 -7.82
C PHE A 301 6.06 -14.77 -7.01
N SER A 302 6.02 -14.73 -5.67
CA SER A 302 6.22 -15.96 -4.86
C SER A 302 4.93 -16.57 -4.28
N PHE A 303 3.88 -15.78 -4.04
CA PHE A 303 2.64 -16.31 -3.44
C PHE A 303 1.76 -17.09 -4.43
N SER A 304 1.79 -16.73 -5.71
CA SER A 304 1.02 -17.41 -6.77
C SER A 304 1.55 -18.82 -7.05
N VAL A 305 2.86 -19.05 -6.93
CA VAL A 305 3.48 -20.36 -7.18
C VAL A 305 3.19 -21.38 -6.07
N LEU A 306 3.14 -20.96 -4.80
CA LEU A 306 2.93 -21.88 -3.68
C LEU A 306 1.51 -22.47 -3.63
N PHE A 307 0.50 -21.71 -4.08
CA PHE A 307 -0.90 -22.14 -4.01
C PHE A 307 -1.49 -22.62 -5.34
N CYS A 308 -0.90 -22.27 -6.49
CA CYS A 308 -1.38 -22.74 -7.80
C CYS A 308 -0.72 -24.03 -8.29
N LYS A 309 0.33 -24.53 -7.61
CA LYS A 309 1.02 -25.80 -7.91
C LYS A 309 0.96 -26.80 -6.75
N ALA A 310 -0.22 -27.01 -6.16
CA ALA A 310 -0.47 -28.26 -5.45
C ALA A 310 -1.05 -29.28 -6.45
N PRO A 311 -0.23 -30.14 -7.11
CA PRO A 311 -0.75 -31.21 -7.94
C PRO A 311 -1.44 -32.25 -7.05
N GLU A 312 -2.63 -32.64 -7.51
CA GLU A 312 -3.40 -33.83 -7.18
C GLU A 312 -2.53 -35.03 -6.80
N SER A 313 -2.22 -35.21 -5.51
CA SER A 313 -1.60 -36.45 -5.00
C SER A 313 -1.87 -36.73 -3.52
N ILE A 314 -3.03 -36.30 -3.00
CA ILE A 314 -3.58 -36.85 -1.76
C ILE A 314 -4.96 -37.45 -2.07
N ALA A 315 -4.97 -38.35 -3.05
CA ALA A 315 -6.03 -39.32 -3.26
C ALA A 315 -5.53 -40.69 -2.76
N SER A 316 -5.35 -40.82 -1.45
CA SER A 316 -5.37 -42.11 -0.76
C SER A 316 -5.18 -41.90 0.75
N PHE A 317 -6.27 -41.73 1.48
CA PHE A 317 -6.45 -42.46 2.73
C PHE A 317 -7.94 -42.71 2.89
N THR A 318 -8.28 -43.99 2.73
CA THR A 318 -9.62 -44.55 2.82
C THR A 318 -9.97 -44.79 4.29
N ILE A 319 -11.23 -44.50 4.63
CA ILE A 319 -12.00 -44.74 5.86
C ILE A 319 -11.68 -43.81 7.04
#